data_AF-A0A2J8VQ37-F1
#
_entry.id   AF-A0A2J8VQ37-F1
#
_cell.length_a   1.000
_cell.length_b   1.000
_cell.length_c   1.000
_cell.angle_alpha   90.00
_cell.angle_beta   90.00
_cell.angle_gamma   90.00
#
_symmetry.space_group_name_H-M   'P 1'
#
loop_
_entity.id
_entity.type
_entity.pdbx_description
1 polymer ?
#
loop_
_entity_poly.entity_id
_entity_poly.type
_entity_poly.pdbx_seq_one_letter_code
_entity_poly.pdbx_strand_id
1 'polypeptide(L)'
;PYQLVLQHSRLRGRQHGPNVCAVQKVIGTNRKYFTNCKQWYQRKICGKSTVISYECCPGYEKVPGEKGCPAALPLSNLYETLGVVGSTTTQLYTDRTEKLRPEMEGPGSFTIFAPSNEAWASLPAVR
;
A
#
# COMPACT_ATOMS: atom_id res chain seq x y z
N PRO A 1 -11.77 -7.27 -6.46
CA PRO A 1 -12.16 -6.25 -5.45
C PRO A 1 -11.14 -5.10 -5.28
N TYR A 2 -9.88 -5.39 -4.94
CA TYR A 2 -8.83 -4.37 -4.76
C TYR A 2 -8.56 -3.54 -6.03
N GLN A 3 -8.44 -4.20 -7.19
CA GLN A 3 -8.23 -3.53 -8.48
C GLN A 3 -9.31 -2.49 -8.80
N LEU A 4 -10.59 -2.78 -8.51
CA LEU A 4 -11.69 -1.84 -8.76
C LEU A 4 -11.57 -0.59 -7.88
N VAL A 5 -11.20 -0.77 -6.61
CA VAL A 5 -11.02 0.34 -5.68
C VAL A 5 -9.79 1.17 -6.07
N LEU A 6 -8.71 0.52 -6.52
CA LEU A 6 -7.52 1.19 -7.00
C LEU A 6 -7.78 1.95 -8.32
N GLN A 7 -8.57 1.36 -9.23
CA GLN A 7 -9.00 2.03 -10.46
C GLN A 7 -9.84 3.27 -10.14
N HIS A 8 -10.79 3.17 -9.21
CA HIS A 8 -11.55 4.33 -8.75
C HIS A 8 -10.63 5.40 -8.15
N SER A 9 -9.67 5.01 -7.32
CA SER A 9 -8.68 5.92 -6.75
C SER A 9 -7.85 6.65 -7.81
N ARG A 10 -7.40 5.94 -8.86
CA ARG A 10 -6.72 6.52 -10.03
C ARG A 10 -7.58 7.53 -10.78
N LEU A 11 -8.85 7.19 -11.02
CA LEU A 11 -9.79 8.10 -11.68
C LEU A 11 -9.97 9.40 -10.90
N ARG A 12 -9.99 9.35 -9.56
CA ARG A 12 -10.05 10.53 -8.70
C ARG A 12 -8.74 11.31 -8.65
N GLY A 13 -7.60 10.63 -8.74
CA GLY A 13 -6.28 11.26 -8.76
C GLY A 13 -5.86 11.82 -10.13
N ARG A 14 -6.59 11.54 -11.21
CA ARG A 14 -6.20 11.88 -12.60
C ARG A 14 -5.82 13.34 -12.82
N GLN A 15 -6.45 14.28 -12.12
CA GLN A 15 -6.14 15.72 -12.24
C GLN A 15 -4.75 16.08 -11.69
N HIS A 16 -4.19 15.26 -10.80
CA HIS A 16 -2.88 15.45 -10.19
C HIS A 16 -1.74 14.82 -10.99
N GLY A 17 -2.06 14.15 -12.11
CA GLY A 17 -1.09 13.57 -13.05
C GLY A 17 -1.28 12.08 -13.28
N PRO A 18 -0.46 11.48 -14.16
CA PRO A 18 -0.48 10.04 -14.43
C PRO A 18 -0.17 9.24 -13.16
N ASN A 19 -0.84 8.10 -13.00
CA ASN A 19 -0.65 7.14 -11.91
C ASN A 19 -0.69 7.74 -10.49
N VAL A 20 -1.43 8.82 -10.30
CA VAL A 20 -1.75 9.36 -8.97
C VAL A 20 -3.04 8.75 -8.46
N CYS A 21 -3.01 8.31 -7.20
CA CYS A 21 -4.12 7.69 -6.49
C CYS A 21 -4.63 8.64 -5.40
N ALA A 22 -5.95 8.75 -5.29
CA ALA A 22 -6.58 9.46 -4.19
C ALA A 22 -6.79 8.53 -2.98
N VAL A 23 -6.33 8.97 -1.81
CA VAL A 23 -6.30 8.18 -0.57
C VAL A 23 -7.04 8.94 0.52
N GLN A 24 -7.99 8.29 1.16
CA GLN A 24 -8.75 8.88 2.26
C GLN A 24 -8.02 8.60 3.58
N LYS A 25 -7.57 9.66 4.26
CA LYS A 25 -6.90 9.58 5.57
C LYS A 25 -7.86 10.02 6.67
N VAL A 26 -8.02 9.19 7.70
CA VAL A 26 -8.89 9.51 8.84
C VAL A 26 -8.19 10.50 9.77
N ILE A 27 -8.83 11.63 10.06
CA ILE A 27 -8.26 12.71 10.88
C ILE A 27 -7.96 12.18 12.29
N GLY A 28 -6.78 12.52 12.81
CA GLY A 28 -6.30 12.06 14.11
C GLY A 28 -5.78 10.61 14.11
N THR A 29 -5.61 9.98 12.94
CA THR A 29 -5.01 8.64 12.83
C THR A 29 -4.06 8.53 11.63
N ASN A 30 -3.25 7.48 11.61
CA ASN A 30 -2.44 7.11 10.44
C ASN A 30 -3.16 6.16 9.46
N ARG A 31 -4.48 5.94 9.65
CA ARG A 31 -5.23 5.02 8.80
C ARG A 31 -5.53 5.65 7.44
N LYS A 32 -5.14 4.93 6.39
CA LYS A 32 -5.33 5.29 4.98
C LYS A 32 -6.23 4.26 4.32
N TYR A 33 -7.15 4.73 3.48
CA TYR A 33 -8.11 3.88 2.79
C TYR A 33 -8.21 4.27 1.32
N PHE A 34 -8.17 3.27 0.45
CA PHE A 34 -8.74 3.39 -0.88
C PHE A 34 -10.22 3.05 -0.78
N THR A 35 -11.09 3.97 -1.20
CA THR A 35 -12.53 3.81 -1.06
C THR A 35 -13.21 3.69 -2.41
N ASN A 36 -14.31 2.95 -2.44
CA ASN A 36 -15.20 2.88 -3.61
C ASN A 36 -15.98 4.20 -3.80
N CYS A 37 -16.74 4.29 -4.90
CA CYS A 37 -17.53 5.47 -5.25
C CYS A 37 -18.53 5.89 -4.16
N LYS A 38 -19.20 4.93 -3.52
CA LYS A 38 -20.24 5.21 -2.52
C LYS A 38 -19.65 5.85 -1.26
N GLN A 39 -18.55 5.28 -0.78
CA GLN A 39 -17.91 5.70 0.47
C GLN A 39 -17.11 7.00 0.31
N TRP A 40 -16.63 7.30 -0.90
CA TRP A 40 -15.97 8.55 -1.23
C TRP A 40 -16.83 9.79 -0.90
N TYR A 41 -18.13 9.74 -1.19
CA TYR A 41 -19.04 10.88 -0.94
C TYR A 41 -19.36 11.08 0.55
N GLN A 42 -19.28 10.01 1.36
CA GLN A 42 -19.61 10.11 2.78
C GLN A 42 -18.56 10.91 3.58
N ARG A 43 -17.31 11.00 3.09
CA ARG A 43 -16.17 11.74 3.70
C ARG A 43 -15.96 11.49 5.21
N LYS A 44 -16.52 10.40 5.71
CA LYS A 44 -16.45 9.95 7.09
C LYS A 44 -16.20 8.45 7.10
N ILE A 45 -15.33 8.02 7.99
CA ILE A 45 -15.07 6.60 8.27
C ILE A 45 -15.27 6.41 9.77
N CYS A 46 -16.19 5.53 10.16
CA CYS A 46 -16.56 5.29 11.56
C CYS A 46 -16.94 6.61 12.30
N GLY A 47 -17.70 7.48 11.64
CA GLY A 47 -18.11 8.79 12.20
C GLY A 47 -17.02 9.87 12.23
N LYS A 48 -15.75 9.52 11.98
CA LYS A 48 -14.63 10.47 11.93
C LYS A 48 -14.49 11.07 10.54
N SER A 49 -14.35 12.39 10.48
CA SER A 49 -14.05 13.10 9.24
C SER A 49 -12.70 12.66 8.66
N THR A 50 -12.61 12.71 7.34
CA THR A 50 -11.40 12.29 6.62
C THR A 50 -10.92 13.37 5.67
N VAL A 51 -9.61 13.43 5.47
CA VAL A 51 -8.98 14.27 4.44
C VAL A 51 -8.57 13.42 3.24
N ILE A 52 -8.65 13.99 2.04
CA ILE A 52 -8.18 13.35 0.81
C ILE A 52 -6.71 13.74 0.61
N SER A 53 -5.85 12.73 0.50
CA SER A 53 -4.45 12.83 0.11
C SER A 53 -4.29 12.32 -1.33
N TYR A 54 -3.30 12.83 -2.05
CA TYR A 54 -2.92 12.36 -3.38
C TYR A 54 -1.49 11.83 -3.33
N GLU A 55 -1.35 10.55 -3.62
CA GLU A 55 -0.09 9.81 -3.52
C GLU A 55 0.13 9.02 -4.81
N CYS A 56 1.36 8.60 -5.08
CA CYS A 56 1.59 7.69 -6.20
C CYS A 56 0.85 6.38 -5.95
N CYS A 57 0.26 5.84 -7.00
CA CYS A 57 -0.31 4.51 -6.93
C CYS A 57 0.78 3.47 -6.65
N PRO A 58 0.45 2.33 -6.03
CA PRO A 58 1.41 1.25 -5.82
C PRO A 58 2.09 0.85 -7.13
N GLY A 59 3.42 0.81 -7.12
CA GLY A 59 4.26 0.50 -8.28
C GLY A 59 4.65 1.70 -9.15
N TYR A 60 4.40 2.94 -8.72
CA TYR A 60 4.78 4.14 -9.46
C TYR A 60 5.52 5.15 -8.59
N GLU A 61 6.41 5.92 -9.22
CA GLU A 61 7.24 6.92 -8.57
C GLU A 61 7.19 8.27 -9.31
N LYS A 62 7.48 9.35 -8.57
CA LYS A 62 7.59 10.71 -9.11
C LYS A 62 8.95 10.88 -9.78
N VAL A 63 8.96 11.55 -10.93
CA VAL A 63 10.19 11.97 -11.60
C VAL A 63 10.33 13.49 -11.41
N PRO A 64 11.51 14.00 -10.99
CA PRO A 64 11.73 15.44 -10.85
C PRO A 64 11.43 16.18 -12.16
N GLY A 65 10.62 17.24 -12.08
CA GLY A 65 10.23 18.04 -13.25
C GLY A 65 8.96 17.56 -13.98
N GLU A 66 8.44 16.37 -13.66
CA GLU A 66 7.20 15.85 -14.24
C GLU A 66 6.02 15.92 -13.26
N LYS A 67 4.81 15.97 -13.81
CA LYS A 67 3.58 15.92 -13.01
C LYS A 67 3.19 14.47 -12.72
N GLY A 68 2.69 14.21 -11.52
CA GLY A 68 2.21 12.89 -11.11
C GLY A 68 3.33 11.88 -10.89
N CYS A 69 3.08 10.63 -11.30
CA CYS A 69 3.98 9.49 -11.08
C CYS A 69 4.17 8.72 -12.39
N PRO A 70 4.95 9.27 -13.34
CA PRO A 70 5.09 8.73 -14.69
C PRO A 70 5.93 7.44 -14.73
N ALA A 71 6.87 7.27 -13.79
CA ALA A 71 7.77 6.12 -13.75
C ALA A 71 7.09 4.92 -13.10
N ALA A 72 7.07 3.78 -13.80
CA ALA A 72 6.70 2.49 -13.24
C ALA A 72 7.91 1.82 -12.62
N LEU A 73 7.76 1.30 -11.40
CA LEU A 73 8.79 0.52 -10.74
C LEU A 73 8.85 -0.89 -11.35
N PRO A 74 10.05 -1.45 -11.57
CA PRO A 74 10.18 -2.82 -12.04
C PRO A 74 9.58 -3.79 -11.02
N LEU A 75 8.95 -4.86 -11.53
CA LEU A 75 8.49 -5.94 -10.68
C LEU A 75 9.68 -6.68 -10.11
N SER A 76 9.60 -7.03 -8.83
CA SER A 76 10.60 -7.81 -8.12
C SER A 76 9.98 -9.09 -7.56
N ASN A 77 10.81 -9.99 -7.02
CA ASN A 77 10.33 -11.19 -6.34
C ASN A 77 9.52 -10.82 -5.08
N LEU A 78 8.86 -11.82 -4.48
CA LEU A 78 7.96 -11.57 -3.37
C LEU A 78 8.70 -11.02 -2.13
N TYR A 79 9.91 -11.50 -1.88
CA TYR A 79 10.74 -11.03 -0.77
C TYR A 79 11.10 -9.55 -0.91
N GLU A 80 11.57 -9.12 -2.08
CA GLU A 80 11.89 -7.72 -2.37
C GLU A 80 10.63 -6.83 -2.35
N THR A 81 9.50 -7.36 -2.82
CA THR A 81 8.21 -6.65 -2.79
C THR A 81 7.80 -6.27 -1.36
N LEU A 82 8.13 -7.09 -0.34
CA LEU A 82 7.87 -6.75 1.05
C LEU A 82 8.56 -5.43 1.47
N GLY A 83 9.76 -5.18 0.96
CA GLY A 83 10.52 -3.95 1.21
C GLY A 83 9.90 -2.76 0.49
N VAL A 84 9.49 -2.94 -0.77
CA VAL A 84 8.80 -1.92 -1.57
C VAL A 84 7.51 -1.46 -0.91
N VAL A 85 6.76 -2.38 -0.27
CA VAL A 85 5.52 -2.02 0.46
C VAL A 85 5.78 -1.58 1.91
N GLY A 86 7.03 -1.50 2.35
CA GLY A 86 7.42 -1.04 3.70
C GLY A 86 7.19 -2.05 4.82
N SER A 87 7.01 -3.34 4.50
CA SER A 87 6.83 -4.43 5.47
C SER A 87 8.19 -5.01 5.91
N THR A 88 9.08 -4.14 6.40
CA THR A 88 10.47 -4.49 6.73
C THR A 88 10.56 -5.44 7.92
N THR A 89 9.62 -5.40 8.87
CA THR A 89 9.58 -6.35 9.99
C THR A 89 9.22 -7.75 9.51
N THR A 90 8.34 -7.86 8.50
CA THR A 90 8.04 -9.16 7.87
C THR A 90 9.26 -9.68 7.11
N GLN A 91 9.99 -8.83 6.38
CA GLN A 91 11.27 -9.22 5.76
C GLN A 91 12.26 -9.74 6.79
N LEU A 92 12.44 -9.02 7.90
CA LEU A 92 13.33 -9.43 8.98
C LEU A 92 12.96 -10.80 9.55
N TYR A 93 11.67 -11.08 9.76
CA TYR A 93 11.25 -12.40 10.22
C TYR A 93 11.43 -13.47 9.15
N THR A 94 11.16 -13.16 7.89
CA THR A 94 11.44 -14.07 6.76
C THR A 94 12.92 -14.44 6.71
N ASP A 95 13.83 -13.47 6.82
CA ASP A 95 15.29 -13.69 6.88
C ASP A 95 15.68 -14.58 8.06
N ARG A 96 15.13 -14.33 9.25
CA ARG A 96 15.43 -15.11 10.47
C ARG A 96 15.01 -16.57 10.39
N THR A 97 14.03 -16.92 9.55
CA THR A 97 13.65 -18.32 9.36
C THR A 97 14.65 -19.11 8.50
N GLU A 98 15.58 -18.42 7.81
CA GLU A 98 16.59 -18.92 6.85
C GLU A 98 16.04 -19.64 5.62
N LYS A 99 14.87 -20.29 5.72
CA LYS A 99 14.27 -21.13 4.68
C LYS A 99 13.24 -20.39 3.83
N LEU A 100 12.52 -19.43 4.41
CA LEU A 100 11.39 -18.81 3.72
C LEU A 100 11.84 -17.80 2.66
N ARG A 101 12.98 -17.12 2.86
CA ARG A 101 13.51 -16.20 1.85
C ARG A 101 13.84 -16.90 0.52
N PRO A 102 14.66 -17.98 0.49
CA PRO A 102 14.90 -18.71 -0.75
C PRO A 102 13.63 -19.22 -1.43
N GLU A 103 12.61 -19.61 -0.67
CA GLU A 103 11.32 -20.04 -1.22
C GLU A 103 10.55 -18.88 -1.88
N MET A 104 10.54 -17.71 -1.24
CA MET A 104 9.88 -16.50 -1.76
C MET A 104 10.60 -15.87 -2.96
N GLU A 105 11.93 -16.07 -3.06
CA GLU A 105 12.74 -15.66 -4.21
C GLU A 105 12.74 -16.71 -5.34
N GLY A 106 12.44 -17.96 -5.00
CA GLY A 106 12.47 -19.11 -5.90
C GLY A 106 11.26 -19.22 -6.84
N PRO A 107 11.27 -20.24 -7.71
CA PRO A 107 10.19 -20.46 -8.66
C PRO A 107 8.89 -20.84 -7.94
N GLY A 108 7.82 -20.11 -8.23
CA GLY A 108 6.50 -20.37 -7.66
C GLY A 108 5.55 -19.20 -7.86
N SER A 109 4.28 -19.41 -7.52
CA SER A 109 3.29 -18.34 -7.45
C SER A 109 2.74 -18.29 -6.03
N PHE A 110 2.98 -17.16 -5.37
CA PHE A 110 2.71 -17.01 -3.95
C PHE A 110 1.79 -15.81 -3.71
N THR A 111 1.00 -15.90 -2.65
CA THR A 111 0.24 -14.79 -2.11
C THR A 111 0.53 -14.69 -0.62
N ILE A 112 1.05 -13.55 -0.18
CA ILE A 112 1.37 -13.30 1.23
C ILE A 112 0.50 -12.18 1.78
N PHE A 113 -0.04 -12.40 2.98
CA PHE A 113 -0.65 -11.35 3.78
C PHE A 113 0.41 -10.78 4.72
N ALA A 114 1.22 -9.85 4.22
CA ALA A 114 2.33 -9.27 4.97
C ALA A 114 1.83 -8.22 5.99
N PRO A 115 2.00 -8.43 7.30
CA PRO A 115 1.64 -7.43 8.30
C PRO A 115 2.50 -6.17 8.16
N SER A 116 1.96 -4.99 8.50
CA SER A 116 2.77 -3.77 8.57
C SER A 116 3.69 -3.78 9.80
N ASN A 117 4.67 -2.89 9.83
CA ASN A 117 5.55 -2.73 10.98
C ASN A 117 4.77 -2.39 12.27
N GLU A 118 3.74 -1.55 12.15
CA GLU A 118 2.87 -1.19 13.27
C GLU A 118 2.05 -2.39 13.77
N ALA A 119 1.67 -3.30 12.88
CA ALA A 119 0.94 -4.51 13.26
C ALA A 119 1.82 -5.44 14.11
N TRP A 120 3.08 -5.64 13.71
CA TRP A 120 4.06 -6.39 14.50
C TRP A 120 4.35 -5.74 15.86
N ALA A 121 4.47 -4.40 15.90
CA ALA A 121 4.67 -3.66 17.15
C ALA A 121 3.44 -3.70 18.09
N SER A 122 2.25 -4.01 17.57
CA SER A 122 0.99 -4.05 18.31
C SER A 122 0.53 -5.47 18.63
N LEU A 123 1.44 -6.45 18.59
CA LEU A 123 1.09 -7.81 18.98
C LEU A 123 0.63 -7.84 20.45
N PRO A 124 -0.47 -8.53 20.76
CA PRO A 124 -0.91 -8.68 22.14
C PRO A 124 0.17 -9.42 22.93
N ALA A 125 0.37 -9.03 24.19
CA ALA A 125 1.18 -9.83 25.09
C ALA A 125 0.62 -11.25 25.10
N VAL A 126 1.50 -12.22 24.88
CA VAL A 126 1.14 -13.65 24.96
C VAL A 126 0.58 -13.87 26.37
N ARG A 127 -0.69 -14.27 26.43
CA ARG A 127 -1.35 -14.68 27.67
C ARG A 127 -0.94 -16.09 28.03
#